data_AF-A0A9P5RPR1-F1
#
_entry.id   AF-A0A9P5RPR1-F1
#
_cell.length_a   1.000
_cell.length_b   1.000
_cell.length_c   1.000
_cell.angle_alpha   90.00
_cell.angle_beta   90.00
_cell.angle_gamma   90.00
#
_symmetry.space_group_name_H-M   'P 1'
#
loop_
_entity.id
_entity.type
_entity.pdbx_description
1 polymer ?
#
loop_
_entity_poly.entity_id
_entity_poly.type
_entity_poly.pdbx_seq_one_letter_code
_entity_poly.pdbx_strand_id
1 'polypeptide(L)' 'MGVNVESEMQRTKSAHREELKRFDQRVVRAMDKEITLVQESLAQASVPLMTPTQDPGKIASQIRVLRLLEDMLQT' A
#
# COMPACT_ATOMS: atom_id res chain seq x y z
N MET A 1 44.53 9.09 13.00
CA MET A 1 43.75 8.54 11.88
C MET A 1 42.28 8.35 12.28
N GLY A 2 41.56 9.44 12.64
CA GLY A 2 40.18 9.35 13.16
C GLY A 2 39.07 9.76 12.17
N VAL A 3 39.43 10.40 11.05
CA VAL A 3 38.48 11.06 10.15
C VAL A 3 37.81 10.08 9.16
N ASN A 4 38.41 8.91 8.93
CA ASN A 4 37.94 7.95 7.92
C ASN A 4 36.74 7.13 8.42
N VAL A 5 36.74 6.74 9.70
CA VAL A 5 35.69 5.89 10.29
C VAL A 5 34.36 6.65 10.40
N GLU A 6 34.40 7.94 10.73
CA GLU A 6 33.20 8.78 10.86
C GLU A 6 32.53 9.04 9.50
N SER A 7 33.33 9.22 8.44
CA SER A 7 32.85 9.36 7.07
C SER A 7 32.27 8.06 6.51
N GLU A 8 32.92 6.92 6.76
CA GLU A 8 32.42 5.60 6.37
C GLU A 8 31.13 5.23 7.12
N MET A 9 31.03 5.59 8.40
CA MET A 9 29.80 5.42 9.19
C MET A 9 28.65 6.29 8.66
N GLN A 10 28.92 7.53 8.24
CA GLN A 10 27.88 8.37 7.61
C GLN A 10 27.43 7.84 6.24
N ARG A 11 28.36 7.32 5.43
CA ARG A 11 28.03 6.71 4.13
C ARG A 11 27.17 5.47 4.29
N THR A 12 27.51 4.58 5.21
CA THR A 12 26.73 3.36 5.50
C THR A 12 25.34 3.69 6.04
N LYS A 13 25.23 4.63 6.98
CA LYS A 13 23.92 5.13 7.46
C LYS A 13 23.06 5.68 6.34
N SER A 14 23.66 6.44 5.41
CA SER A 14 22.94 7.01 4.27
C SER A 14 22.48 5.94 3.28
N ALA A 15 23.33 4.94 3.01
CA ALA A 15 22.99 3.80 2.17
C ALA A 15 21.82 2.99 2.75
N HIS A 16 21.86 2.67 4.04
CA HIS A 16 20.78 1.94 4.71
C HIS A 16 19.47 2.72 4.73
N ARG A 17 19.52 4.05 4.89
CA ARG A 17 18.32 4.89 4.81
C ARG A 17 17.69 4.84 3.42
N GLU A 18 18.51 4.86 2.37
CA GLU A 18 18.03 4.78 0.99
C GLU A 18 17.48 3.39 0.66
N GLU A 19 18.10 2.33 1.17
CA GLU A 19 17.59 0.96 1.07
C GLU A 19 16.23 0.81 1.76
N LEU A 20 16.07 1.35 2.96
CA LEU A 20 14.81 1.33 3.70
C LEU A 20 13.72 2.07 2.92
N LYS A 21 14.02 3.25 2.39
CA LYS A 21 13.09 4.02 1.55
C LYS A 21 12.65 3.23 0.31
N ARG A 22 13.57 2.52 -0.35
CA ARG A 22 13.25 1.66 -1.51
C ARG A 22 12.44 0.44 -1.10
N PHE A 23 12.67 -0.09 0.10
CA PHE A 23 11.87 -1.17 0.65
C PHE A 23 10.43 -0.70 0.89
N ASP A 24 10.24 0.42 1.60
CA ASP A 24 8.92 1.01 1.85
C ASP A 24 8.16 1.26 0.55
N GLN A 25 8.82 1.83 -0.45
CA GLN A 25 8.21 2.05 -1.78
C GLN A 25 7.79 0.74 -2.46
N ARG A 26 8.56 -0.34 -2.32
CA ARG A 26 8.20 -1.65 -2.87
C ARG A 26 6.99 -2.24 -2.15
N VAL A 27 6.92 -2.10 -0.83
CA VAL A 27 5.79 -2.57 -0.02
C VAL A 27 4.52 -1.82 -0.40
N VAL A 28 4.55 -0.49 -0.47
CA VAL A 28 3.39 0.32 -0.87
C VAL A 28 2.89 -0.08 -2.27
N ARG A 29 3.81 -0.24 -3.23
CA ARG A 29 3.45 -0.68 -4.59
C ARG A 29 2.86 -2.09 -4.64
N ALA A 30 3.29 -2.99 -3.77
CA ALA A 30 2.72 -4.33 -3.68
C ALA A 30 1.29 -4.27 -3.14
N MET A 31 1.05 -3.46 -2.10
CA MET A 31 -0.29 -3.23 -1.55
C MET A 31 -1.23 -2.58 -2.57
N ASP A 32 -0.77 -1.57 -3.31
CA ASP A 32 -1.57 -0.91 -4.36
C ASP A 32 -2.02 -1.90 -5.45
N LYS A 33 -1.15 -2.86 -5.80
CA LYS A 33 -1.49 -3.94 -6.74
C LYS A 33 -2.54 -4.87 -6.18
N GLU A 34 -2.41 -5.29 -4.92
CA GLU A 34 -3.41 -6.15 -4.27
C GLU A 34 -4.76 -5.47 -4.17
N ILE A 35 -4.80 -4.18 -3.80
CA ILE A 35 -6.04 -3.38 -3.78
C ILE A 35 -6.69 -3.38 -5.17
N THR A 36 -5.90 -3.15 -6.22
CA THR A 36 -6.41 -3.15 -7.59
C THR A 36 -6.99 -4.49 -7.99
N LEU A 37 -6.29 -5.60 -7.67
CA LEU A 37 -6.77 -6.96 -7.96
C LEU A 37 -8.09 -7.28 -7.23
N VAL A 38 -8.23 -6.85 -5.98
CA VAL A 38 -9.47 -6.99 -5.22
C VAL A 38 -10.59 -6.17 -5.85
N GLN A 39 -10.33 -4.91 -6.21
CA GLN A 39 -11.32 -4.07 -6.90
C GLN A 39 -11.76 -4.69 -8.23
N GLU A 40 -10.83 -5.22 -9.03
CA GLU A 40 -11.15 -5.89 -10.29
C GLU A 40 -12.01 -7.14 -10.09
N SER A 41 -11.66 -7.96 -9.09
CA SER A 41 -12.43 -9.16 -8.76
C SER A 41 -13.85 -8.83 -8.31
N LEU A 42 -14.01 -7.79 -7.48
CA LEU A 42 -15.31 -7.31 -7.02
C LEU A 42 -16.12 -6.68 -8.16
N ALA A 43 -15.48 -5.96 -9.07
CA ALA A 43 -16.12 -5.42 -10.27
C ALA A 43 -16.63 -6.55 -11.18
N GLN A 44 -15.84 -7.61 -11.38
CA GLN A 44 -16.24 -8.80 -12.13
C GLN A 44 -17.44 -9.52 -11.49
N ALA A 45 -17.46 -9.59 -10.15
CA ALA A 45 -18.59 -10.09 -9.39
C ALA A 45 -19.80 -9.13 -9.36
N SER A 46 -19.75 -8.01 -10.10
CA SER A 46 -20.79 -6.99 -10.18
C SER A 46 -21.17 -6.39 -8.82
N VAL A 47 -20.22 -6.33 -7.89
CA VAL A 47 -20.43 -5.69 -6.58
C VAL A 47 -20.60 -4.18 -6.79
N PRO A 48 -21.68 -3.58 -6.27
CA PRO A 48 -21.94 -2.15 -6.46
C PRO A 48 -20.77 -1.28 -6.00
N LEU A 49 -20.49 -0.22 -6.76
CA LEU A 49 -19.49 0.81 -6.44
C LEU A 49 -18.02 0.33 -6.41
N MET A 50 -17.72 -0.89 -6.88
CA MET A 50 -16.37 -1.47 -6.86
C MET A 50 -15.55 -1.26 -8.14
N THR A 51 -15.75 -0.14 -8.84
CA THR A 51 -14.93 0.19 -10.01
C THR A 51 -13.45 0.39 -9.60
N PRO A 52 -12.48 -0.22 -10.30
CA PRO A 52 -11.06 -0.02 -10.00
C PRO A 52 -10.67 1.45 -9.98
N THR A 53 -9.99 1.88 -8.91
CA THR A 53 -9.63 3.28 -8.72
C THR A 53 -8.45 3.43 -7.77
N GLN A 54 -7.60 4.41 -8.09
CA GLN A 54 -6.45 4.83 -7.29
C GLN A 54 -6.76 6.09 -6.45
N ASP A 55 -8.00 6.60 -6.52
CA ASP A 55 -8.41 7.76 -5.73
C ASP A 55 -8.64 7.36 -4.26
N PRO A 56 -7.90 7.92 -3.29
CA PRO A 56 -8.01 7.51 -1.89
C PRO A 56 -9.41 7.72 -1.29
N GLY A 57 -10.14 8.75 -1.74
CA GLY A 57 -11.50 9.03 -1.27
C GLY A 57 -12.51 7.99 -1.76
N LYS A 58 -12.37 7.55 -3.01
CA LYS A 58 -13.18 6.46 -3.58
C LYS A 58 -12.83 5.11 -2.95
N ILE A 59 -11.54 4.81 -2.75
CA ILE A 59 -11.10 3.59 -2.04
C ILE A 59 -11.68 3.54 -0.63
N ALA A 60 -11.62 4.64 0.13
CA ALA A 60 -12.22 4.70 1.47
C ALA A 60 -13.74 4.46 1.44
N SER A 61 -14.42 4.93 0.40
CA SER A 61 -15.85 4.69 0.22
C SER A 61 -16.17 3.24 -0.14
N GLN A 62 -15.36 2.62 -0.99
CA GLN A 62 -15.44 1.18 -1.30
C GLN A 62 -15.25 0.32 -0.05
N ILE A 63 -14.25 0.63 0.77
CA ILE A 63 -14.02 -0.08 2.05
C ILE A 63 -15.25 0.03 2.96
N ARG A 64 -15.88 1.21 3.06
CA ARG A 64 -17.10 1.40 3.85
C ARG A 64 -18.26 0.54 3.34
N VAL A 65 -18.44 0.47 2.02
CA VAL A 65 -19.47 -0.38 1.41
C VAL A 65 -19.21 -1.86 1.70
N LEU A 66 -17.96 -2.32 1.57
CA LEU A 66 -17.60 -3.71 1.87
C LEU A 66 -17.88 -4.09 3.33
N ARG A 67 -17.57 -3.20 4.28
CA ARG A 67 -17.89 -3.42 5.70
C ARG A 67 -19.38 -3.52 5.97
N LEU A 68 -20.19 -2.65 5.35
CA LEU A 68 -21.64 -2.72 5.48
C LEU A 68 -22.20 -4.03 4.93
N LEU A 69 -21.67 -4.51 3.79
CA LEU A 69 -22.07 -5.81 3.23
C LEU A 69 -21.67 -6.97 4.14
N GLU A 70 -20.48 -6.91 4.74
CA GLU A 70 -20.01 -7.90 5.71
C GLU A 70 -20.93 -7.95 6.94
N ASP A 71 -21.26 -6.79 7.52
CA ASP A 71 -22.17 -6.68 8.66
C ASP A 71 -23.54 -7.28 8.35
N MET A 72 -24.07 -7.04 7.14
CA MET A 72 -25.37 -7.57 6.70
C MET A 72 -25.37 -9.09 6.47
N LEU A 73 -24.23 -9.68 6.13
CA LEU A 73 -24.10 -11.13 5.91
C LEU A 73 -23.91 -11.91 7.23
N GLN A 74 -23.53 -11.23 8.32
CA GLN A 74 -23.33 -11.84 9.63
C GLN A 74 -24.59 -11.85 10.51
N THR A 75 -25.67 -11.20 10.08
CA THR A 75 -27.02 -11.26 10.68
C THR A 75 -27.91 -12.26 9.97
#